data_AF-A0A496Y957-F1
#
_entry.id   AF-A0A496Y957-F1
#
_cell.length_a   1.000
_cell.length_b   1.000
_cell.length_c   1.000
_cell.angle_alpha   90.00
_cell.angle_beta   90.00
_cell.angle_gamma   90.00
#
_symmetry.space_group_name_H-M   'P 1'
#
loop_
_entity.id
_entity.type
_entity.pdbx_description
1 polymer ?
#
loop_
_entity_poly.entity_id
_entity_poly.type
_entity_poly.pdbx_seq_one_letter_code
_entity_poly.pdbx_strand_id
1 'polypeptide(L)'
;MVVSLLQRSRRGKGGRQCVPFPGIKSIVAASLLLLFILPAAKAAGEEIEGRQWQTVETKHTIIRYNSPEDLKRLNRGIRFSAGNHRIGSFLSFQHGKDPAEELMEKVDAIFERVQQILDMRKAMEKVVINVYHNSSQLRAAFFQIYRQPCRIRAWYRYWNNTIYLNVRDLHEGMLAHEMAHAIIDHYMVVRPPRATAEILARYVDQHLEE
;
A
#
# COMPACT_ATOMS: atom_id res chain seq x y z
N MET A 1 -30.67 -12.34 2.11
CA MET A 1 -31.39 -11.15 2.59
C MET A 1 -31.24 -10.07 1.53
N VAL A 2 -32.30 -9.85 0.75
CA VAL A 2 -32.35 -9.00 -0.45
C VAL A 2 -32.75 -7.60 -0.04
N VAL A 3 -31.96 -6.58 -0.38
CA VAL A 3 -32.47 -5.20 -0.50
C VAL A 3 -31.85 -4.54 -1.74
N SER A 4 -32.67 -4.53 -2.78
CA SER A 4 -32.61 -3.64 -3.94
C SER A 4 -32.96 -2.21 -3.51
N LEU A 5 -32.27 -1.19 -4.03
CA LEU A 5 -32.77 0.19 -4.05
C LEU A 5 -32.09 0.99 -5.17
N LEU A 6 -32.77 0.97 -6.32
CA LEU A 6 -33.15 2.13 -7.14
C LEU A 6 -32.07 3.12 -7.60
N GLN A 7 -31.74 2.97 -8.88
CA GLN A 7 -31.39 4.03 -9.81
C GLN A 7 -32.34 5.23 -9.70
N ARG A 8 -31.78 6.44 -9.56
CA ARG A 8 -32.49 7.69 -9.84
C ARG A 8 -31.72 8.50 -10.87
N SER A 9 -32.21 8.37 -12.11
CA SER A 9 -31.91 9.22 -13.26
C SER A 9 -32.27 10.68 -12.96
N ARG A 10 -31.33 11.60 -13.20
CA ARG A 10 -31.62 13.03 -13.41
C ARG A 10 -30.88 13.52 -14.65
N ARG A 11 -31.69 13.78 -15.69
CA ARG A 11 -31.41 14.66 -16.83
C ARG A 11 -31.02 16.04 -16.33
N GLY A 12 -29.85 16.53 -16.76
CA GLY A 12 -29.50 17.94 -16.79
C GLY A 12 -29.11 18.32 -18.22
N LYS A 13 -30.07 18.91 -18.96
CA LYS A 13 -29.83 19.59 -20.23
C LYS A 13 -29.11 20.90 -19.94
N GLY A 14 -27.96 21.12 -20.55
CA GLY A 14 -27.23 22.39 -20.51
C GLY A 14 -26.36 22.53 -21.74
N GLY A 15 -26.97 22.93 -22.85
CA GLY A 15 -26.26 23.29 -24.06
C GLY A 15 -25.38 24.51 -23.83
N ARG A 16 -24.13 24.43 -24.29
CA ARG A 16 -23.33 25.60 -24.63
C ARG A 16 -22.84 25.44 -26.05
N GLN A 17 -23.04 26.53 -26.78
CA GLN A 17 -22.87 26.69 -28.21
C GLN A 17 -21.39 26.66 -28.60
N CYS A 18 -21.13 26.05 -29.76
CA CYS A 18 -19.88 26.19 -30.50
C CYS A 18 -19.76 27.64 -31.00
N VAL A 19 -18.60 28.27 -30.76
CA VAL A 19 -18.19 29.49 -31.43
C VAL A 19 -16.96 29.20 -32.31
N PRO A 20 -16.87 29.81 -33.50
CA PRO A 20 -15.89 29.44 -34.52
C PRO A 20 -14.49 30.00 -34.23
N PHE A 21 -13.50 29.17 -34.58
CA PHE A 21 -12.08 29.50 -34.63
C PHE A 21 -11.77 30.53 -35.72
N PRO A 22 -11.03 31.61 -35.42
CA PRO A 22 -10.28 32.33 -36.43
C PRO A 22 -8.86 31.75 -36.57
N GLY A 23 -8.53 31.31 -37.79
CA GLY A 23 -7.19 30.90 -38.17
C GLY A 23 -6.22 32.07 -38.13
N ILE A 24 -5.09 31.87 -37.46
CA ILE A 24 -3.93 32.76 -37.50
C ILE A 24 -2.74 31.97 -38.04
N LYS A 25 -2.08 32.62 -38.98
CA LYS A 25 -1.10 32.10 -39.93
C LYS A 25 0.18 31.64 -39.24
N SER A 26 0.78 30.61 -39.83
CA SER A 26 2.14 30.13 -39.58
C SER A 26 3.14 31.29 -39.55
N ILE A 27 3.89 31.39 -38.45
CA ILE A 27 5.20 32.04 -38.42
C ILE A 27 6.18 30.99 -37.95
N VAL A 28 7.08 30.62 -38.86
CA VAL A 28 8.29 29.86 -38.60
C VAL A 28 9.21 30.76 -37.79
N ALA A 29 9.58 30.33 -36.59
CA ALA A 29 10.75 30.85 -35.89
C ALA A 29 11.40 29.70 -35.11
N ALA A 30 12.49 29.20 -35.67
CA ALA A 30 13.45 28.36 -34.96
C ALA A 30 13.93 29.11 -33.70
N SER A 31 13.83 28.48 -32.54
CA SER A 31 14.51 28.95 -31.34
C SER A 31 14.90 27.76 -30.48
N LEU A 32 16.20 27.49 -30.55
CA LEU A 32 17.08 26.85 -29.60
C LEU A 32 16.43 25.99 -28.51
N LEU A 33 16.68 24.69 -28.68
CA LEU A 33 16.86 23.68 -27.65
C LEU A 33 17.71 24.23 -26.48
N LEU A 34 17.07 24.78 -25.45
CA LEU A 34 17.69 24.92 -24.14
C LEU A 34 17.25 23.72 -23.29
N LEU A 35 18.07 22.67 -23.38
CA LEU A 35 18.02 21.50 -22.52
C LEU A 35 18.44 21.96 -21.11
N PHE A 36 17.53 22.55 -20.36
CA PHE A 36 17.72 22.70 -18.92
C PHE A 36 17.73 21.29 -18.33
N ILE A 37 18.91 20.89 -17.88
CA ILE A 37 19.15 19.76 -17.00
C ILE A 37 18.34 20.03 -15.73
N LEU A 38 17.07 19.61 -15.73
CA LEU A 38 16.31 19.50 -14.51
C LEU A 38 16.93 18.32 -13.75
N PRO A 39 17.52 18.52 -12.56
CA PRO A 39 17.79 17.39 -11.69
C PRO A 39 16.46 16.69 -11.49
N ALA A 40 16.40 15.40 -11.83
CA ALA A 40 15.29 14.54 -11.52
C ALA A 40 15.04 14.68 -10.01
N ALA A 41 14.03 15.48 -9.66
CA ALA A 41 13.51 15.50 -8.32
C ALA A 41 13.04 14.07 -8.05
N LYS A 42 13.88 13.30 -7.36
CA LYS A 42 13.42 12.10 -6.68
C LYS A 42 12.17 12.54 -5.95
N ALA A 43 11.04 11.89 -6.25
CA ALA A 43 9.79 12.11 -5.55
C ALA A 43 10.08 11.88 -4.06
N ALA A 44 10.37 12.97 -3.35
CA ALA A 44 10.48 12.99 -1.92
C ALA A 44 9.09 12.64 -1.44
N GLY A 45 8.93 11.41 -0.96
CA GLY A 45 7.69 10.99 -0.33
C GLY A 45 7.36 12.02 0.73
N GLU A 46 6.15 12.59 0.63
CA GLU A 46 5.53 13.51 1.58
C GLU A 46 6.06 13.30 3.01
N GLU A 47 7.10 14.05 3.38
CA GLU A 47 7.58 14.11 4.75
C GLU A 47 6.53 14.88 5.54
N ILE A 48 5.77 14.16 6.35
CA ILE A 48 4.88 14.78 7.32
C ILE A 48 5.78 15.55 8.29
N GLU A 49 5.74 16.88 8.20
CA GLU A 49 6.55 17.83 8.96
C GLU A 49 6.75 17.37 10.42
N GLY A 50 8.01 17.13 10.79
CA GLY A 50 8.44 16.92 12.18
C GLY A 50 8.60 15.48 12.66
N ARG A 51 8.34 14.44 11.84
CA ARG A 51 8.66 13.05 12.23
C ARG A 51 9.86 12.50 11.49
N GLN A 52 10.91 12.21 12.24
CA GLN A 52 12.06 11.48 11.72
C GLN A 52 11.72 9.99 11.63
N TRP A 53 11.31 9.55 10.46
CA TRP A 53 11.07 8.13 10.19
C TRP A 53 12.39 7.35 10.21
N GLN A 54 12.38 6.23 10.93
CA GLN A 54 13.39 5.20 10.84
C GLN A 54 12.92 4.12 9.86
N THR A 55 13.87 3.42 9.24
CA THR A 55 13.55 2.44 8.19
C THR A 55 14.28 1.13 8.43
N VAL A 56 13.57 0.02 8.22
CA VAL A 56 14.13 -1.32 8.10
C VAL A 56 13.67 -1.91 6.77
N GLU A 57 14.60 -2.49 6.02
CA GLU A 57 14.36 -3.02 4.69
C GLU A 57 14.38 -4.55 4.71
N THR A 58 13.34 -5.17 4.12
CA THR A 58 13.18 -6.62 3.99
C THR A 58 13.36 -7.04 2.53
N LYS A 59 13.16 -8.31 2.18
CA LYS A 59 13.17 -8.75 0.78
C LYS A 59 12.05 -8.08 -0.03
N HIS A 60 10.85 -7.99 0.52
CA HIS A 60 9.65 -7.52 -0.23
C HIS A 60 9.11 -6.16 0.19
N THR A 61 9.58 -5.61 1.31
CA THR A 61 8.99 -4.41 1.93
C THR A 61 10.04 -3.45 2.51
N ILE A 62 9.64 -2.19 2.69
CA ILE A 62 10.38 -1.16 3.44
C ILE A 62 9.50 -0.71 4.61
N ILE A 63 9.88 -1.04 5.83
CA ILE A 63 9.11 -0.72 7.05
C ILE A 63 9.60 0.63 7.59
N ARG A 64 8.71 1.61 7.65
CA ARG A 64 8.95 2.93 8.23
C ARG A 64 8.26 3.05 9.58
N TYR A 65 8.99 3.43 10.61
CA TYR A 65 8.48 3.54 11.99
C TYR A 65 9.05 4.78 12.69
N ASN A 66 8.40 5.21 13.77
CA ASN A 66 8.79 6.43 14.50
C ASN A 66 9.57 6.14 15.78
N SER A 67 9.43 4.95 16.37
CA SER A 67 10.12 4.58 17.60
C SER A 67 10.46 3.08 17.64
N PRO A 68 11.55 2.66 18.32
CA PRO A 68 11.86 1.25 18.53
C PRO A 68 10.72 0.47 19.21
N GLU A 69 9.97 1.13 20.09
CA GLU A 69 8.78 0.55 20.72
C GLU A 69 7.67 0.21 19.72
N ASP A 70 7.47 1.01 18.67
CA ASP A 70 6.52 0.69 17.60
C ASP A 70 6.98 -0.55 16.82
N LEU A 71 8.28 -0.67 16.54
CA LEU A 71 8.86 -1.85 15.89
C LEU A 71 8.68 -3.12 16.73
N LYS A 72 8.96 -3.03 18.04
CA LYS A 72 8.73 -4.14 18.98
C LYS A 72 7.25 -4.52 19.08
N ARG A 73 6.34 -3.54 19.06
CA ARG A 73 4.88 -3.78 19.06
C ARG A 73 4.45 -4.44 17.76
N LEU A 74 4.98 -3.98 16.63
CA LEU A 74 4.75 -4.59 15.33
C LEU A 74 5.16 -6.07 15.33
N ASN A 75 6.37 -6.38 15.80
CA ASN A 75 6.87 -7.75 15.91
C ASN A 75 5.97 -8.65 16.78
N ARG A 76 5.48 -8.14 17.91
CA ARG A 76 4.56 -8.88 18.80
C ARG A 76 3.15 -9.03 18.23
N GLY A 77 2.70 -8.06 17.44
CA GLY A 77 1.38 -8.09 16.80
C GLY A 77 1.31 -9.10 15.64
N ILE A 78 2.45 -9.52 15.10
CA ILE A 78 2.54 -10.50 14.04
C ILE A 78 2.91 -11.85 14.64
N ARG A 79 1.93 -12.74 14.75
CA ARG A 79 2.09 -14.11 15.26
C ARG A 79 2.21 -15.13 14.12
N PHE A 80 2.88 -14.74 13.04
CA PHE A 80 3.11 -15.59 11.89
C PHE A 80 4.52 -16.18 11.93
N SER A 81 4.67 -17.49 11.70
CA SER A 81 5.99 -18.16 11.68
C SER A 81 6.19 -18.92 10.39
N ALA A 82 7.32 -18.68 9.71
CA ALA A 82 7.70 -19.34 8.45
C ALA A 82 7.72 -20.88 8.55
N GLY A 83 7.86 -21.44 9.75
CA GLY A 83 7.99 -22.89 9.98
C GLY A 83 6.72 -23.72 9.74
N ASN A 84 5.52 -23.11 9.71
CA ASN A 84 4.27 -23.86 9.58
C ASN A 84 3.82 -24.07 8.12
N HIS A 85 4.25 -23.23 7.18
CA HIS A 85 3.80 -23.27 5.77
C HIS A 85 4.94 -23.74 4.86
N ARG A 86 5.14 -25.05 4.81
CA ARG A 86 6.25 -25.69 4.08
C ARG A 86 6.10 -25.48 2.57
N ILE A 87 7.01 -24.72 1.97
CA ILE A 87 7.84 -25.09 0.80
C ILE A 87 9.18 -24.33 0.94
N GLY A 88 10.24 -25.05 1.34
CA GLY A 88 11.62 -24.73 0.96
C GLY A 88 12.58 -24.10 1.98
N SER A 89 12.15 -23.55 3.12
CA SER A 89 13.08 -22.81 3.99
C SER A 89 13.26 -23.44 5.37
N PHE A 90 14.43 -24.05 5.60
CA PHE A 90 14.94 -24.51 6.89
C PHE A 90 15.39 -23.31 7.76
N LEU A 91 14.52 -22.33 8.01
CA LEU A 91 14.83 -21.23 8.92
C LEU A 91 14.47 -21.63 10.35
N SER A 92 15.44 -22.26 11.01
CA SER A 92 15.47 -22.44 12.44
C SER A 92 15.47 -21.05 13.09
N PHE A 93 14.36 -20.64 13.70
CA PHE A 93 14.34 -19.46 14.57
C PHE A 93 15.28 -19.73 15.74
N GLN A 94 16.51 -19.22 15.64
CA GLN A 94 17.46 -19.26 16.74
C GLN A 94 16.95 -18.34 17.85
N HIS A 95 16.81 -18.91 19.05
CA HIS A 95 16.54 -18.17 20.28
C HIS A 95 17.71 -17.21 20.51
N GLY A 96 17.51 -15.90 20.30
CA GLY A 96 18.55 -14.88 20.45
C GLY A 96 18.69 -13.87 19.29
N LYS A 97 17.86 -13.95 18.24
CA LYS A 97 17.88 -12.96 17.14
C LYS A 97 17.44 -11.56 17.59
N ASP A 98 17.99 -10.55 16.92
CA ASP A 98 17.57 -9.15 17.06
C ASP A 98 16.06 -9.01 16.73
N PRO A 99 15.24 -8.34 17.57
CA PRO A 99 13.81 -8.16 17.29
C PRO A 99 13.48 -7.55 15.92
N ALA A 100 14.41 -6.77 15.33
CA ALA A 100 14.23 -6.26 13.98
C ALA A 100 14.39 -7.37 12.93
N GLU A 101 15.41 -8.22 13.06
CA GLU A 101 15.63 -9.37 12.17
C GLU A 101 14.46 -10.35 12.22
N GLU A 102 13.96 -10.67 13.43
CA GLU A 102 12.79 -11.54 13.60
C GLU A 102 11.56 -10.96 12.89
N LEU A 103 11.31 -9.66 13.04
CA LEU A 103 10.22 -8.97 12.36
C LEU A 103 10.37 -9.03 10.83
N MET A 104 11.59 -8.82 10.31
CA MET A 104 11.84 -8.88 8.87
C MET A 104 11.47 -10.25 8.30
N GLU A 105 11.90 -11.32 8.98
CA GLU A 105 11.58 -12.70 8.59
C GLU A 105 10.07 -12.96 8.61
N LYS A 106 9.34 -12.45 9.62
CA LYS A 106 7.89 -12.60 9.70
C LYS A 106 7.16 -11.85 8.58
N VAL A 107 7.57 -10.62 8.30
CA VAL A 107 6.95 -9.79 7.26
C VAL A 107 7.18 -10.40 5.89
N ASP A 108 8.40 -10.86 5.60
CA ASP A 108 8.70 -11.57 4.35
C ASP A 108 7.92 -12.89 4.25
N ALA A 109 7.80 -13.65 5.34
CA ALA A 109 7.03 -14.89 5.36
C ALA A 109 5.54 -14.65 5.08
N ILE A 110 4.93 -13.61 5.64
CA ILE A 110 3.55 -13.22 5.31
C ILE A 110 3.46 -12.85 3.84
N PHE A 111 4.36 -11.99 3.34
CA PHE A 111 4.30 -11.54 1.95
C PHE A 111 4.36 -12.72 0.96
N GLU A 112 5.29 -13.65 1.20
CA GLU A 112 5.43 -14.86 0.40
C GLU A 112 4.23 -15.78 0.54
N ARG A 113 3.65 -15.90 1.73
CA ARG A 113 2.40 -16.65 1.94
C ARG A 113 1.24 -16.04 1.16
N VAL A 114 1.11 -14.71 1.14
CA VAL A 114 0.08 -14.02 0.34
C VAL A 114 0.27 -14.30 -1.15
N GLN A 115 1.51 -14.23 -1.65
CA GLN A 115 1.82 -14.60 -3.05
C GLN A 115 1.45 -16.06 -3.35
N GLN A 116 1.68 -16.98 -2.41
CA GLN A 116 1.32 -18.39 -2.55
C GLN A 116 -0.19 -18.59 -2.60
N ILE A 117 -0.95 -18.00 -1.67
CA ILE A 117 -2.41 -18.13 -1.61
C ILE A 117 -3.07 -17.59 -2.88
N LEU A 118 -2.57 -16.47 -3.41
CA LEU A 118 -3.07 -15.86 -4.64
C LEU A 118 -2.55 -16.51 -5.91
N ASP A 119 -1.53 -17.38 -5.80
CA ASP A 119 -0.70 -17.86 -6.91
C ASP A 119 -0.14 -16.73 -7.81
N MET A 120 0.22 -15.61 -7.17
CA MET A 120 0.68 -14.38 -7.83
C MET A 120 2.15 -14.11 -7.53
N ARG A 121 3.03 -14.90 -8.15
CA ARG A 121 4.49 -14.82 -7.96
C ARG A 121 5.14 -14.00 -9.07
N LYS A 122 5.40 -12.72 -8.81
CA LYS A 122 6.12 -11.82 -9.73
C LYS A 122 7.05 -10.93 -8.93
N ALA A 123 8.23 -10.65 -9.48
CA ALA A 123 9.10 -9.61 -8.93
C ALA A 123 8.41 -8.25 -9.08
N MET A 124 8.30 -7.52 -7.98
CA MET A 124 7.64 -6.22 -7.92
C MET A 124 8.41 -5.25 -7.03
N GLU A 125 8.12 -3.97 -7.15
CA GLU A 125 8.71 -2.95 -6.28
C GLU A 125 8.35 -3.22 -4.82
N LYS A 126 9.27 -2.88 -3.91
CA LYS A 126 9.05 -3.09 -2.48
C LYS A 126 7.85 -2.30 -2.00
N VAL A 127 6.99 -2.95 -1.22
CA VAL A 127 5.85 -2.29 -0.58
C VAL A 127 6.35 -1.49 0.62
N VAL A 128 5.98 -0.22 0.71
CA VAL A 128 6.31 0.61 1.88
C VAL A 128 5.27 0.36 2.97
N ILE A 129 5.69 0.11 4.21
CA ILE A 129 4.79 -0.06 5.36
C ILE A 129 5.03 1.10 6.32
N ASN A 130 4.08 2.03 6.42
CA ASN A 130 4.09 3.12 7.39
C ASN A 130 3.41 2.70 8.69
N VAL A 131 4.21 2.66 9.75
CA VAL A 131 3.81 2.15 11.06
C VAL A 131 3.48 3.32 11.99
N TYR A 132 2.21 3.44 12.37
CA TYR A 132 1.74 4.45 13.32
C TYR A 132 1.53 3.87 14.70
N HIS A 133 1.82 4.68 15.72
CA HIS A 133 1.71 4.25 17.12
C HIS A 133 0.27 3.86 17.52
N ASN A 134 -0.73 4.58 17.00
CA ASN A 134 -2.14 4.38 17.35
C ASN A 134 -3.09 4.86 16.24
N SER A 135 -4.37 4.50 16.39
CA SER A 135 -5.44 4.86 15.46
C SER A 135 -5.70 6.36 15.32
N SER A 136 -5.29 7.20 16.29
CA SER A 136 -5.39 8.65 16.17
C SER A 136 -4.38 9.18 15.15
N GLN A 137 -3.12 8.73 15.23
CA GLN A 137 -2.10 9.12 14.27
C GLN A 137 -2.40 8.60 12.87
N LEU A 138 -2.88 7.35 12.76
CA LEU A 138 -3.29 6.76 11.50
C LEU A 138 -4.43 7.56 10.84
N ARG A 139 -5.45 7.95 11.61
CA ARG A 139 -6.55 8.80 11.11
C ARG A 139 -6.10 10.20 10.73
N ALA A 140 -5.15 10.78 11.47
CA ALA A 140 -4.57 12.07 11.13
C ALA A 140 -3.84 12.01 9.77
N ALA A 141 -3.04 10.97 9.54
CA ALA A 141 -2.40 10.73 8.26
C ALA A 141 -3.42 10.54 7.13
N PHE A 142 -4.48 9.75 7.36
CA PHE A 142 -5.55 9.59 6.38
C PHE A 142 -6.23 10.93 6.03
N PHE A 143 -6.57 11.73 7.05
CA PHE A 143 -7.19 13.03 6.86
C PHE A 143 -6.28 13.99 6.10
N GLN A 144 -4.98 13.97 6.36
CA GLN A 144 -4.01 14.80 5.65
C GLN A 144 -3.97 14.47 4.15
N ILE A 145 -3.99 13.18 3.81
CA ILE A 145 -3.92 12.70 2.42
C ILE A 145 -5.24 12.91 1.67
N TYR A 146 -6.37 12.55 2.27
CA TYR A 146 -7.67 12.51 1.58
C TYR A 146 -8.61 13.66 1.91
N ARG A 147 -8.27 14.49 2.92
CA ARG A 147 -9.12 15.59 3.43
C ARG A 147 -10.52 15.13 3.84
N GLN A 148 -10.64 13.88 4.27
CA GLN A 148 -11.88 13.24 4.67
C GLN A 148 -11.69 12.45 5.97
N PRO A 149 -12.66 12.51 6.91
CA PRO A 149 -12.61 11.67 8.10
C PRO A 149 -12.87 10.21 7.72
N CYS A 150 -12.16 9.28 8.35
CA CYS A 150 -12.37 7.85 8.13
C CYS A 150 -12.10 7.04 9.41
N ARG A 151 -12.79 5.90 9.53
CA ARG A 151 -12.68 4.96 10.66
C ARG A 151 -12.07 3.63 10.20
N ILE A 152 -10.97 3.71 9.47
CA ILE A 152 -10.21 2.55 8.99
C ILE A 152 -9.13 2.15 9.99
N ARG A 153 -8.82 0.84 10.02
CA ARG A 153 -7.85 0.22 10.93
C ARG A 153 -6.47 0.06 10.28
N ALA A 154 -6.46 -0.15 8.96
CA ALA A 154 -5.32 -0.06 8.07
C ALA A 154 -5.85 0.33 6.66
N TRP A 155 -4.95 0.71 5.76
CA TRP A 155 -5.26 0.75 4.33
C TRP A 155 -4.01 0.69 3.46
N TYR A 156 -4.19 0.14 2.26
CA TYR A 156 -3.27 0.22 1.16
C TYR A 156 -3.56 1.41 0.23
N ARG A 157 -2.51 2.09 -0.23
CA ARG A 157 -2.57 3.15 -1.24
C ARG A 157 -1.74 2.76 -2.46
N TYR A 158 -2.45 2.53 -3.56
CA TYR A 158 -1.89 2.13 -4.86
C TYR A 158 -0.76 3.05 -5.37
N TRP A 159 -1.00 4.36 -5.43
CA TRP A 159 -0.15 5.32 -6.16
C TRP A 159 1.32 5.38 -5.70
N ASN A 160 1.59 5.00 -4.45
CA ASN A 160 2.94 4.97 -3.87
C ASN A 160 3.26 3.62 -3.24
N ASN A 161 2.50 2.58 -3.60
CA ASN A 161 2.66 1.22 -3.10
C ASN A 161 2.85 1.16 -1.57
N THR A 162 2.01 1.88 -0.82
CA THR A 162 2.21 2.09 0.62
C THR A 162 1.04 1.55 1.43
N ILE A 163 1.35 0.71 2.41
CA ILE A 163 0.44 0.25 3.47
C ILE A 163 0.57 1.18 4.67
N TYR A 164 -0.55 1.59 5.24
CA TYR A 164 -0.62 2.41 6.44
C TYR A 164 -1.33 1.61 7.53
N LEU A 165 -0.66 1.38 8.65
CA LEU A 165 -1.20 0.57 9.74
C LEU A 165 -0.97 1.22 11.10
N ASN A 166 -1.76 0.81 12.10
CA ASN A 166 -1.53 1.19 13.48
C ASN A 166 -1.17 -0.03 14.33
N VAL A 167 -0.08 0.03 15.09
CA VAL A 167 0.44 -1.14 15.83
C VAL A 167 -0.40 -1.58 17.02
N ARG A 168 -1.33 -0.73 17.48
CA ARG A 168 -2.15 -1.03 18.67
C ARG A 168 -3.19 -2.11 18.43
N ASP A 169 -3.65 -2.23 17.19
CA ASP A 169 -4.77 -3.08 16.78
C ASP A 169 -4.39 -3.96 15.57
N LEU A 170 -3.09 -4.15 15.37
CA LEU A 170 -2.55 -4.94 14.28
C LEU A 170 -2.56 -6.43 14.65
N HIS A 171 -2.89 -7.25 13.66
CA HIS A 171 -2.63 -8.70 13.63
C HIS A 171 -2.18 -9.10 12.21
N GLU A 172 -1.59 -10.29 12.06
CA GLU A 172 -1.05 -10.80 10.79
C GLU A 172 -2.07 -10.80 9.65
N GLY A 173 -3.33 -11.20 9.89
CA GLY A 173 -4.41 -11.17 8.89
C GLY A 173 -4.66 -9.78 8.31
N MET A 174 -4.63 -8.73 9.15
CA MET A 174 -4.76 -7.34 8.69
C MET A 174 -3.61 -6.93 7.77
N LEU A 175 -2.38 -7.31 8.11
CA LEU A 175 -1.22 -7.03 7.27
C LEU A 175 -1.29 -7.81 5.95
N ALA A 176 -1.65 -9.09 6.02
CA ALA A 176 -1.82 -9.96 4.85
C ALA A 176 -2.90 -9.44 3.88
N HIS A 177 -4.03 -8.93 4.41
CA HIS A 177 -5.09 -8.31 3.63
C HIS A 177 -4.59 -7.10 2.84
N GLU A 178 -3.83 -6.21 3.47
CA GLU A 178 -3.29 -5.03 2.78
C GLU A 178 -2.14 -5.39 1.82
N MET A 179 -1.34 -6.41 2.14
CA MET A 179 -0.35 -6.97 1.20
C MET A 179 -1.01 -7.60 -0.02
N ALA A 180 -2.16 -8.26 0.15
CA ALA A 180 -2.92 -8.82 -0.96
C ALA A 180 -3.33 -7.72 -1.94
N HIS A 181 -3.83 -6.58 -1.46
CA HIS A 181 -4.12 -5.42 -2.31
C HIS A 181 -2.89 -4.96 -3.08
N ALA A 182 -1.72 -4.85 -2.42
CA ALA A 182 -0.48 -4.47 -3.07
C ALA A 182 -0.06 -5.46 -4.16
N ILE A 183 -0.15 -6.77 -3.88
CA ILE A 183 0.21 -7.84 -4.81
C ILE A 183 -0.73 -7.85 -6.02
N ILE A 184 -2.04 -7.84 -5.78
CA ILE A 184 -3.08 -7.88 -6.83
C ILE A 184 -2.91 -6.70 -7.80
N ASP A 185 -2.77 -5.49 -7.25
CA ASP A 185 -2.72 -4.26 -8.04
C ASP A 185 -1.47 -4.17 -8.93
N HIS A 186 -0.37 -4.84 -8.57
CA HIS A 186 0.91 -4.81 -9.29
C HIS A 186 1.23 -6.12 -10.04
N TYR A 187 0.49 -7.19 -9.78
CA TYR A 187 0.57 -8.43 -10.54
C TYR A 187 -0.22 -8.32 -11.86
N MET A 188 -1.44 -7.79 -11.79
CA MET A 188 -2.32 -7.64 -12.96
C MET A 188 -1.89 -6.47 -13.85
N VAL A 189 -2.03 -6.62 -15.17
CA VAL A 189 -1.76 -5.54 -16.13
C VAL A 189 -2.75 -4.40 -15.98
N VAL A 190 -4.00 -4.73 -15.66
CA VAL A 190 -5.08 -3.78 -15.39
C VAL A 190 -5.56 -4.01 -13.98
N ARG A 191 -5.61 -2.94 -13.18
CA ARG A 191 -6.11 -3.02 -11.81
C ARG A 191 -7.53 -3.58 -11.78
N PRO A 192 -7.81 -4.62 -10.98
CA PRO A 192 -9.15 -5.18 -10.93
C PRO A 192 -10.16 -4.20 -10.32
N PRO A 193 -11.46 -4.38 -10.58
CA PRO A 193 -12.50 -3.66 -9.87
C PRO A 193 -12.37 -3.85 -8.36
N ARG A 194 -12.66 -2.80 -7.59
CA ARG A 194 -12.50 -2.80 -6.12
C ARG A 194 -13.15 -4.01 -5.46
N ALA A 195 -14.37 -4.37 -5.86
CA ALA A 195 -15.08 -5.50 -5.27
C ALA A 195 -14.31 -6.83 -5.45
N THR A 196 -13.68 -7.04 -6.61
CA THR A 196 -12.87 -8.22 -6.90
C THR A 196 -11.59 -8.23 -6.05
N ALA A 197 -10.90 -7.09 -5.95
CA ALA A 197 -9.70 -6.98 -5.10
C ALA A 197 -10.01 -7.31 -3.62
N GLU A 198 -11.12 -6.79 -3.08
CA GLU A 198 -11.54 -7.09 -1.71
C GLU A 198 -11.92 -8.56 -1.51
N ILE A 199 -12.52 -9.22 -2.51
CA ILE A 199 -12.82 -10.67 -2.42
C ILE A 199 -11.52 -11.46 -2.30
N LEU A 200 -10.52 -11.16 -3.13
CA LEU A 200 -9.22 -11.83 -3.11
C LEU A 200 -8.44 -11.52 -1.81
N ALA A 201 -8.47 -10.29 -1.32
CA ALA A 201 -7.84 -9.91 -0.06
C ALA A 201 -8.48 -10.63 1.14
N ARG A 202 -9.82 -10.74 1.17
CA ARG A 202 -10.53 -11.52 2.20
C ARG A 202 -10.27 -13.02 2.10
N TYR A 203 -10.10 -13.55 0.90
CA TYR A 203 -9.69 -14.93 0.70
C TYR A 203 -8.31 -15.18 1.32
N VAL A 204 -7.36 -14.27 1.12
CA VAL A 204 -6.03 -14.32 1.76
C VAL A 204 -6.14 -14.31 3.29
N ASP A 205 -6.91 -13.41 3.87
CA ASP A 205 -7.11 -13.33 5.32
C ASP A 205 -7.65 -14.65 5.90
N GLN A 206 -8.58 -15.30 5.20
CA GLN A 206 -9.18 -16.58 5.62
C GLN A 206 -8.23 -17.77 5.54
N HIS A 207 -7.31 -17.80 4.56
CA HIS A 207 -6.46 -18.96 4.29
C HIS A 207 -5.00 -18.73 4.74
N LEU A 208 -4.75 -17.68 5.52
CA LEU A 208 -3.41 -17.30 5.97
C LEU A 208 -2.78 -18.42 6.81
N GLU A 209 -3.56 -19.06 7.68
CA GLU A 209 -3.13 -20.08 8.65
C GLU A 209 -3.24 -21.53 8.15
N GLU A 210 -3.72 -21.76 6.93
CA GLU A 210 -3.85 -23.11 6.33
C GLU A 210 -2.52 -23.72 5.86
#